data_AF-A0A0F7PFH4-F1
#
_entry.id   AF-A0A0F7PFH4-F1
#
_cell.length_a   1.000
_cell.length_b   1.000
_cell.length_c   1.000
_cell.angle_alpha   90.00
_cell.angle_beta   90.00
_cell.angle_gamma   90.00
#
_symmetry.space_group_name_H-M   'P 1'
#
loop_
_entity.id
_entity.type
_entity.pdbx_description
1 polymer ?
#
loop_
_entity_poly.entity_id
_entity_poly.type
_entity_poly.pdbx_seq_one_letter_code
_entity_poly.pdbx_strand_id
1 'polypeptide(L)'
;MSNRLWPVWTILLLLGFAGQSQASNCSVDDYDHNGSIMQVEMCGDDLYISYSRPKASLRKIGIRVGTTLFEGTISRIGAVSGTARRFSAQCGAIDYSVEGAIRPNSILLEGQAPVRNRRCEVTRYRYDELLFSLDSYTDKAANEEWYAVAGAFSSRKNANNRARNLSRQWQVMNSRNCPNFTPGYWVVVAGPMPERDARRATAEGRQYDAYAKSCY
;
A
#
# COMPACT_ATOMS: atom_id res chain seq x y z
N MET A 1 73.12 31.10 -39.30
CA MET A 1 73.29 29.69 -39.71
C MET A 1 72.61 28.80 -38.68
N SER A 2 71.90 27.77 -39.19
CA SER A 2 71.30 26.61 -38.53
C SER A 2 70.17 26.80 -37.51
N ASN A 3 68.94 26.68 -38.04
CA ASN A 3 67.73 26.22 -37.36
C ASN A 3 67.94 24.82 -36.74
N ARG A 4 67.38 24.56 -35.56
CA ARG A 4 67.11 23.20 -35.06
C ARG A 4 65.68 23.10 -34.55
N LEU A 5 64.89 22.33 -35.28
CA LEU A 5 63.53 21.88 -34.98
C LEU A 5 63.58 20.78 -33.90
N TRP A 6 62.68 20.83 -32.93
CA TRP A 6 62.39 19.71 -32.01
C TRP A 6 61.02 19.12 -32.36
N PRO A 7 60.82 17.79 -32.27
CA PRO A 7 59.58 17.15 -32.68
C PRO A 7 58.52 17.24 -31.58
N VAL A 8 57.32 17.65 -31.96
CA VAL A 8 56.13 17.61 -31.11
C VAL A 8 55.61 16.17 -31.09
N TRP A 9 55.63 15.54 -29.91
CA TRP A 9 54.98 14.26 -29.68
C TRP A 9 53.51 14.51 -29.34
N THR A 10 52.62 14.18 -30.26
CA THR A 10 51.17 14.24 -30.07
C THR A 10 50.73 13.08 -29.17
N ILE A 11 50.50 13.34 -27.89
CA ILE A 11 49.82 12.39 -27.00
C ILE A 11 48.32 12.48 -27.31
N LEU A 12 47.80 11.46 -27.99
CA LEU A 12 46.37 11.28 -28.23
C LEU A 12 45.73 10.76 -26.92
N LEU A 13 45.20 11.67 -26.10
CA LEU A 13 44.39 11.33 -24.93
C LEU A 13 43.01 10.89 -25.41
N LEU A 14 42.82 9.57 -25.53
CA LEU A 14 41.49 8.95 -25.64
C LEU A 14 40.79 9.10 -24.29
N LEU A 15 40.07 10.21 -24.12
CA LEU A 15 39.09 10.38 -23.05
C LEU A 15 37.92 9.43 -23.34
N GLY A 16 37.99 8.23 -22.78
CA GLY A 16 36.85 7.34 -22.66
C GLY A 16 35.81 8.01 -21.77
N PHE A 17 34.75 8.55 -22.39
CA PHE A 17 33.55 8.91 -21.66
C PHE A 17 32.89 7.62 -21.18
N ALA A 18 33.18 7.23 -19.94
CA ALA A 18 32.37 6.27 -19.23
C ALA A 18 30.97 6.89 -19.07
N GLY A 19 30.00 6.40 -19.85
CA GLY A 19 28.60 6.78 -19.70
C GLY A 19 28.15 6.43 -18.28
N GLN A 20 27.92 7.44 -17.46
CA GLN A 20 27.27 7.27 -16.17
C GLN A 20 25.82 6.85 -16.44
N SER A 21 25.53 5.56 -16.31
CA SER A 21 24.16 5.07 -16.25
C SER A 21 23.48 5.72 -15.05
N GLN A 22 22.57 6.67 -15.28
CA GLN A 22 21.74 7.23 -14.24
C GLN A 22 20.85 6.11 -13.72
N ALA A 23 21.08 5.67 -12.48
CA ALA A 23 20.13 4.83 -11.78
C ALA A 23 18.81 5.61 -11.70
N SER A 24 17.71 4.97 -12.12
CA SER A 24 16.38 5.51 -11.91
C SER A 24 16.15 5.60 -10.40
N ASN A 25 16.06 6.82 -9.85
CA ASN A 25 15.80 7.08 -8.42
C ASN A 25 14.33 6.79 -8.09
N CYS A 26 13.92 5.54 -8.25
CA CYS A 26 12.59 5.10 -7.88
C CYS A 26 12.58 4.62 -6.42
N SER A 27 11.54 4.99 -5.67
CA SER A 27 11.23 4.36 -4.39
C SER A 27 10.44 3.08 -4.67
N VAL A 28 10.80 1.99 -4.00
CA VAL A 28 10.14 0.69 -4.16
C VAL A 28 9.77 0.14 -2.79
N ASP A 29 8.49 -0.12 -2.59
CA ASP A 29 7.93 -0.65 -1.35
C ASP A 29 6.95 -1.80 -1.65
N ASP A 30 6.88 -2.78 -0.76
CA ASP A 30 5.91 -3.88 -0.87
C ASP A 30 4.63 -3.56 -0.07
N TYR A 31 3.47 -3.90 -0.62
CA TYR A 31 2.14 -3.70 -0.04
C TYR A 31 1.31 -4.98 -0.15
N ASP A 32 0.52 -5.33 0.86
CA ASP A 32 -0.58 -6.30 0.71
C ASP A 32 -1.74 -5.69 -0.07
N HIS A 33 -2.28 -6.50 -0.98
CA HIS A 33 -3.57 -6.29 -1.60
C HIS A 33 -4.31 -7.62 -1.75
N ASN A 34 -5.39 -7.80 -0.98
CA ASN A 34 -6.27 -8.96 -1.07
C ASN A 34 -5.51 -10.30 -0.94
N GLY A 35 -4.47 -10.34 -0.10
CA GLY A 35 -3.62 -11.51 0.15
C GLY A 35 -2.58 -11.78 -0.93
N SER A 36 -2.26 -10.79 -1.76
CA SER A 36 -1.10 -10.81 -2.67
C SER A 36 -0.16 -9.68 -2.29
N ILE A 37 1.14 -9.88 -2.49
CA ILE A 37 2.12 -8.82 -2.29
C ILE A 37 2.32 -8.09 -3.59
N MET A 38 2.20 -6.77 -3.51
CA MET A 38 2.27 -5.82 -4.59
C MET A 38 3.52 -5.00 -4.42
N GLN A 39 4.31 -4.88 -5.48
CA GLN A 39 5.39 -3.91 -5.53
C GLN A 39 4.80 -2.57 -5.97
N VAL A 40 5.00 -1.54 -5.15
CA VAL A 40 4.68 -0.16 -5.45
C VAL A 40 5.97 0.55 -5.79
N GLU A 41 6.06 1.05 -7.01
CA GLU A 41 7.22 1.79 -7.51
C GLU A 41 6.82 3.23 -7.82
N MET A 42 7.54 4.17 -7.23
CA MET A 42 7.35 5.62 -7.42
C MET A 42 8.60 6.22 -8.04
N CYS A 43 8.49 6.73 -9.27
CA CYS A 43 9.59 7.31 -10.03
C CYS A 43 9.26 8.77 -10.36
N GLY A 44 9.66 9.71 -9.48
CA GLY A 44 9.20 11.10 -9.62
C GLY A 44 7.70 11.21 -9.36
N ASP A 45 6.94 11.66 -10.35
CA ASP A 45 5.47 11.78 -10.26
C ASP A 45 4.76 10.51 -10.77
N ASP A 46 5.48 9.54 -11.33
CA ASP A 46 4.90 8.28 -11.82
C ASP A 46 4.73 7.25 -10.69
N LEU A 47 3.62 6.52 -10.71
CA LEU A 47 3.27 5.47 -9.75
C LEU A 47 2.86 4.18 -10.48
N TYR A 48 3.57 3.10 -10.20
CA TYR A 48 3.31 1.77 -10.73
C TYR A 48 2.99 0.80 -9.60
N ILE A 49 1.98 -0.06 -9.78
CA ILE A 49 1.68 -1.13 -8.83
C ILE A 49 1.58 -2.46 -9.59
N SER A 50 2.47 -3.38 -9.26
CA SER A 50 2.57 -4.69 -9.93
C SER A 50 2.60 -5.85 -8.93
N TYR A 51 2.23 -7.05 -9.37
CA TYR A 51 2.25 -8.23 -8.50
C TYR A 51 3.69 -8.70 -8.25
N SER A 52 4.18 -8.58 -7.02
CA SER A 52 5.46 -9.18 -6.58
C SER A 52 5.28 -10.65 -6.21
N ARG A 53 4.27 -10.94 -5.37
CA ARG A 53 3.88 -12.31 -4.99
C ARG A 53 2.36 -12.50 -5.16
N PRO A 54 1.88 -12.85 -6.36
CA PRO A 54 0.46 -13.10 -6.57
C PRO A 54 -0.03 -14.35 -5.82
N LYS A 55 -1.19 -14.25 -5.17
CA LYS A 55 -1.80 -15.42 -4.51
C LYS A 55 -2.13 -16.53 -5.50
N ALA A 56 -2.11 -17.78 -5.01
CA ALA A 56 -2.24 -18.97 -5.84
C ALA A 56 -3.51 -18.99 -6.73
N SER A 57 -4.63 -18.44 -6.26
CA SER A 57 -5.88 -18.40 -7.04
C SER A 57 -5.78 -17.48 -8.27
N LEU A 58 -4.95 -16.44 -8.25
CA LEU A 58 -4.77 -15.52 -9.38
C LEU A 58 -3.92 -16.12 -10.51
N ARG A 59 -3.05 -17.08 -10.20
CA ARG A 59 -2.27 -17.79 -11.22
C ARG A 59 -3.15 -18.52 -12.22
N LYS A 60 -4.31 -19.03 -11.78
CA LYS A 60 -5.29 -19.73 -12.62
C LYS A 60 -5.95 -18.80 -13.66
N ILE A 61 -5.92 -17.49 -13.44
CA ILE A 61 -6.45 -16.49 -14.37
C ILE A 61 -5.35 -15.76 -15.14
N GLY A 62 -4.10 -16.27 -15.09
CA GLY A 62 -2.98 -15.78 -15.89
C GLY A 62 -2.07 -14.75 -15.21
N ILE A 63 -2.33 -14.38 -13.95
CA ILE A 63 -1.49 -13.42 -13.22
C ILE A 63 -0.17 -14.05 -12.79
N ARG A 64 0.91 -13.35 -13.09
CA ARG A 64 2.30 -13.72 -12.77
C ARG A 64 3.01 -12.58 -12.06
N VAL A 65 4.19 -12.87 -11.51
CA VAL A 65 5.10 -11.84 -11.00
C VAL A 65 5.35 -10.79 -12.09
N GLY A 66 5.32 -9.51 -11.73
CA GLY A 66 5.47 -8.37 -12.63
C GLY A 66 4.22 -7.99 -13.42
N THR A 67 3.08 -8.68 -13.23
CA THR A 67 1.83 -8.25 -13.89
C THR A 67 1.39 -6.90 -13.30
N THR A 68 1.19 -5.89 -14.14
CA THR A 68 0.83 -4.54 -13.67
C THR A 68 -0.67 -4.42 -13.40
N LEU A 69 -1.02 -4.09 -12.16
CA LEU A 69 -2.40 -3.83 -11.73
C LEU A 69 -2.80 -2.37 -11.95
N PHE A 70 -1.88 -1.43 -11.72
CA PHE A 70 -2.14 -0.01 -11.81
C PHE A 70 -0.93 0.76 -12.37
N GLU A 71 -1.23 1.79 -13.16
CA GLU A 71 -0.28 2.78 -13.68
C GLU A 71 -0.94 4.15 -13.59
N GLY A 72 -0.22 5.14 -13.07
CA GLY A 72 -0.75 6.48 -12.92
C GLY A 72 0.27 7.45 -12.37
N THR A 73 -0.23 8.54 -11.81
CA THR A 73 0.58 9.62 -11.28
C THR A 73 0.16 10.02 -9.87
N ILE A 74 1.11 10.59 -9.14
CA ILE A 74 0.92 11.16 -7.82
C ILE A 74 1.25 12.66 -7.84
N SER A 75 0.37 13.45 -7.24
CA SER A 75 0.62 14.87 -6.98
C SER A 75 1.45 15.10 -5.72
N ARG A 76 2.03 16.30 -5.60
CA ARG A 76 2.81 16.72 -4.42
C ARG A 76 2.06 16.64 -3.08
N ILE A 77 0.73 16.66 -3.11
CA ILE A 77 -0.13 16.57 -1.91
C ILE A 77 -0.65 15.15 -1.66
N GLY A 78 -0.17 14.16 -2.41
CA GLY A 78 -0.51 12.74 -2.22
C GLY A 78 -1.78 12.27 -2.93
N ALA A 79 -2.45 13.12 -3.72
CA ALA A 79 -3.55 12.68 -4.58
C ALA A 79 -3.03 11.84 -5.74
N VAL A 80 -3.71 10.73 -6.06
CA VAL A 80 -3.34 9.76 -7.08
C VAL A 80 -4.43 9.69 -8.15
N SER A 81 -4.02 9.60 -9.41
CA SER A 81 -4.92 9.36 -10.55
C SER A 81 -4.29 8.41 -11.54
N GLY A 82 -5.06 7.51 -12.13
CA GLY A 82 -4.52 6.61 -13.15
C GLY A 82 -5.50 5.55 -13.63
N THR A 83 -4.92 4.47 -14.13
CA THR A 83 -5.63 3.34 -14.73
C THR A 83 -5.36 2.08 -13.94
N ALA A 84 -6.43 1.43 -13.45
CA ALA A 84 -6.37 0.12 -12.85
C ALA A 84 -6.86 -0.96 -13.83
N ARG A 85 -6.50 -2.22 -13.57
CA ARG A 85 -6.88 -3.37 -14.41
C ARG A 85 -7.66 -4.42 -13.66
N ARG A 86 -8.72 -4.92 -14.30
CA ARG A 86 -9.42 -6.13 -13.86
C ARG A 86 -9.11 -7.30 -14.79
N PHE A 87 -8.75 -8.42 -14.19
CA PHE A 87 -8.35 -9.60 -14.93
C PHE A 87 -9.44 -10.66 -14.94
N SER A 88 -9.59 -11.32 -16.09
CA SER A 88 -10.48 -12.45 -16.30
C SER A 88 -9.74 -13.52 -17.08
N ALA A 89 -9.85 -14.78 -16.65
CA ALA A 89 -9.32 -15.91 -17.41
C ALA A 89 -9.95 -16.00 -18.81
N GLN A 90 -11.23 -15.61 -18.94
CA GLN A 90 -11.99 -15.72 -20.17
C GLN A 90 -11.80 -14.50 -21.09
N CYS A 91 -11.71 -13.31 -20.50
CA CYS A 91 -11.77 -12.06 -21.26
C CYS A 91 -10.49 -11.23 -21.19
N GLY A 92 -9.43 -11.74 -20.57
CA GLY A 92 -8.18 -11.01 -20.36
C GLY A 92 -8.34 -9.83 -19.41
N ALA A 93 -7.41 -8.87 -19.50
CA ALA A 93 -7.47 -7.62 -18.75
C ALA A 93 -8.52 -6.65 -19.33
N ILE A 94 -9.01 -5.75 -18.48
CA ILE A 94 -9.75 -4.56 -18.88
C ILE A 94 -9.36 -3.41 -17.96
N ASP A 95 -9.14 -2.26 -18.57
CA ASP A 95 -8.65 -1.06 -17.92
C ASP A 95 -9.83 -0.17 -17.50
N TYR A 96 -9.66 0.57 -16.39
CA TYR A 96 -10.63 1.54 -15.90
C TYR A 96 -9.95 2.62 -15.06
N SER A 97 -10.49 3.83 -15.11
CA SER A 97 -9.96 4.96 -14.36
C SER A 97 -10.22 4.82 -12.87
N VAL A 98 -9.20 5.15 -12.08
CA VAL A 98 -9.30 5.25 -10.63
C VAL A 98 -8.63 6.53 -10.14
N GLU A 99 -9.15 7.04 -9.04
CA GLU A 99 -8.58 8.18 -8.31
C GLU A 99 -8.46 7.81 -6.83
N GLY A 100 -7.60 8.52 -6.10
CA GLY A 100 -7.38 8.19 -4.70
C GLY A 100 -6.28 8.99 -4.04
N ALA A 101 -5.70 8.42 -2.99
CA ALA A 101 -4.63 9.07 -2.26
C ALA A 101 -3.67 8.08 -1.59
N ILE A 102 -2.42 8.50 -1.45
CA ILE A 102 -1.45 7.86 -0.56
C ILE A 102 -1.65 8.40 0.86
N ARG A 103 -1.66 7.48 1.82
CA ARG A 103 -1.67 7.72 3.26
C ARG A 103 -0.42 7.07 3.86
N PRO A 104 -0.01 7.40 5.10
CA PRO A 104 1.28 6.96 5.65
C PRO A 104 1.59 5.47 5.51
N ASN A 105 0.58 4.59 5.60
CA ASN A 105 0.75 3.14 5.56
C ASN A 105 -0.18 2.46 4.53
N SER A 106 -0.84 3.24 3.66
CA SER A 106 -1.80 2.68 2.71
C SER A 106 -2.00 3.54 1.47
N ILE A 107 -2.41 2.90 0.40
CA ILE A 107 -2.88 3.57 -0.82
C ILE A 107 -4.32 3.13 -1.02
N LEU A 108 -5.23 4.08 -1.18
CA LEU A 108 -6.64 3.82 -1.46
C LEU A 108 -6.96 4.40 -2.83
N LEU A 109 -7.38 3.56 -3.77
CA LEU A 109 -7.86 3.96 -5.09
C LEU A 109 -9.30 3.49 -5.29
N GLU A 110 -10.12 4.32 -5.94
CA GLU A 110 -11.55 4.09 -6.12
C GLU A 110 -11.96 4.41 -7.56
N GLY A 111 -12.89 3.65 -8.12
CA GLY A 111 -13.38 3.88 -9.47
C GLY A 111 -14.60 3.03 -9.85
N GLN A 112 -15.06 3.22 -11.08
CA GLN A 112 -16.18 2.47 -11.65
C GLN A 112 -15.63 1.35 -12.55
N ALA A 113 -15.49 0.16 -11.99
CA ALA A 113 -14.98 -1.00 -12.69
C ALA A 113 -16.02 -1.57 -13.69
N PRO A 114 -15.64 -1.83 -14.95
CA PRO A 114 -16.51 -2.49 -15.91
C PRO A 114 -16.76 -3.94 -15.50
N VAL A 115 -17.99 -4.38 -15.67
CA VAL A 115 -18.43 -5.77 -15.52
C VAL A 115 -18.74 -6.31 -16.90
N ARG A 116 -18.07 -7.41 -17.28
CA ARG A 116 -18.23 -8.05 -18.58
C ARG A 116 -19.07 -9.32 -18.50
N ASN A 117 -19.85 -9.60 -19.54
CA ASN A 117 -20.52 -10.88 -19.72
C ASN A 117 -19.56 -11.95 -20.30
N ARG A 118 -20.09 -13.14 -20.61
CA ARG A 118 -19.31 -14.24 -21.23
C ARG A 118 -18.84 -13.95 -22.66
N ARG A 119 -19.41 -12.96 -23.33
CA ARG A 119 -18.94 -12.48 -24.64
C ARG A 119 -17.92 -11.35 -24.50
N CYS A 120 -17.49 -11.06 -23.27
CA CYS A 120 -16.53 -10.01 -22.94
C CYS A 120 -17.03 -8.59 -23.22
N GLU A 121 -18.34 -8.43 -23.40
CA GLU A 121 -19.00 -7.13 -23.56
C GLU A 121 -19.26 -6.52 -22.19
N VAL A 122 -19.01 -5.22 -22.04
CA VAL A 122 -19.33 -4.49 -20.80
C VAL A 122 -20.84 -4.34 -20.68
N THR A 123 -21.41 -4.85 -19.59
CA THR A 123 -22.87 -4.81 -19.35
C THR A 123 -23.29 -3.83 -18.27
N ARG A 124 -22.38 -3.50 -17.35
CA ARG A 124 -22.58 -2.49 -16.30
C ARG A 124 -21.25 -2.05 -15.70
N TYR A 125 -21.30 -1.04 -14.86
CA TYR A 125 -20.20 -0.61 -14.00
C TYR A 125 -20.52 -0.90 -12.54
N ARG A 126 -19.48 -1.14 -11.74
CA ARG A 126 -19.59 -1.38 -10.30
C ARG A 126 -18.51 -0.55 -9.61
N TYR A 127 -18.87 0.07 -8.49
CA TYR A 127 -17.89 0.64 -7.59
C TYR A 127 -16.84 -0.40 -7.19
N ASP A 128 -15.57 -0.01 -7.26
CA ASP A 128 -14.44 -0.84 -6.89
C ASP A 128 -13.49 -0.02 -6.03
N GLU A 129 -13.02 -0.64 -4.96
CA GLU A 129 -12.06 -0.07 -4.00
C GLU A 129 -10.80 -0.94 -4.01
N LEU A 130 -9.65 -0.31 -4.22
CA LEU A 130 -8.34 -0.94 -4.22
C LEU A 130 -7.55 -0.38 -3.03
N LEU A 131 -7.64 -1.08 -1.90
CA LEU A 131 -6.81 -0.80 -0.73
C LEU A 131 -5.50 -1.60 -0.83
N PHE A 132 -4.38 -0.88 -0.72
CA PHE A 132 -3.04 -1.42 -0.57
C PHE A 132 -2.55 -1.03 0.81
N SER A 133 -2.00 -1.98 1.58
CA SER A 133 -1.48 -1.72 2.93
C SER A 133 0.00 -2.09 2.98
N LEU A 134 0.86 -1.22 3.50
CA LEU A 134 2.32 -1.42 3.47
C LEU A 134 2.70 -2.77 4.15
N ASP A 135 3.45 -3.63 3.46
CA ASP A 135 3.78 -5.00 3.90
C ASP A 135 4.66 -4.98 5.15
N SER A 136 5.62 -4.06 5.19
CA SER A 136 6.47 -3.85 6.38
C SER A 136 5.67 -3.40 7.60
N TYR A 137 4.49 -2.79 7.39
CA TYR A 137 3.55 -2.43 8.45
C TYR A 137 2.66 -3.62 8.85
N THR A 138 2.29 -4.51 7.93
CA THR A 138 1.57 -5.75 8.28
C THR A 138 2.46 -6.76 9.00
N ASP A 139 3.74 -6.87 8.64
CA ASP A 139 4.71 -7.72 9.31
C ASP A 139 5.15 -7.16 10.68
N LYS A 140 5.31 -5.83 10.82
CA LYS A 140 5.53 -5.20 12.14
C LYS A 140 4.28 -5.19 13.00
N ALA A 141 3.10 -4.97 12.43
CA ALA A 141 1.85 -5.11 13.17
C ALA A 141 1.69 -6.56 13.67
N ALA A 142 2.07 -7.57 12.89
CA ALA A 142 2.01 -8.98 13.31
C ALA A 142 3.06 -9.37 14.37
N ASN A 143 4.21 -8.70 14.41
CA ASN A 143 5.30 -9.01 15.36
C ASN A 143 5.37 -8.05 16.58
N GLU A 144 4.72 -6.89 16.52
CA GLU A 144 4.56 -5.91 17.59
C GLU A 144 3.11 -5.40 17.57
N GLU A 145 2.17 -6.27 17.95
CA GLU A 145 0.72 -5.98 17.92
C GLU A 145 0.32 -4.95 18.99
N TRP A 146 0.51 -3.66 18.73
CA TRP A 146 -0.06 -2.59 19.54
C TRP A 146 -1.43 -2.16 19.04
N TYR A 147 -2.29 -1.82 20.00
CA TYR A 147 -3.62 -1.30 19.78
C TYR A 147 -3.79 0.02 20.52
N ALA A 148 -4.43 0.99 19.87
CA ALA A 148 -5.08 2.08 20.60
C ALA A 148 -6.43 1.56 21.11
N VAL A 149 -6.72 1.73 22.40
CA VAL A 149 -7.92 1.20 23.06
C VAL A 149 -8.77 2.35 23.56
N ALA A 150 -10.02 2.47 23.10
CA ALA A 150 -10.96 3.55 23.46
C ALA A 150 -12.13 3.07 24.35
N GLY A 151 -11.94 1.94 25.03
CA GLY A 151 -12.85 1.41 26.04
C GLY A 151 -13.00 -0.11 26.01
N ALA A 152 -13.41 -0.66 27.14
CA ALA A 152 -13.73 -2.09 27.33
C ALA A 152 -15.15 -2.22 27.88
N PHE A 153 -15.95 -3.12 27.30
CA PHE A 153 -17.37 -3.24 27.59
C PHE A 153 -17.75 -4.70 27.84
N SER A 154 -18.64 -4.95 28.81
CA SER A 154 -19.19 -6.30 29.04
C SER A 154 -20.12 -6.78 27.92
N SER A 155 -20.56 -5.88 27.04
CA SER A 155 -21.46 -6.19 25.93
C SER A 155 -20.93 -5.65 24.60
N ARG A 156 -20.96 -6.50 23.57
CA ARG A 156 -20.62 -6.13 22.19
C ARG A 156 -21.45 -4.96 21.68
N LYS A 157 -22.72 -4.87 22.10
CA LYS A 157 -23.63 -3.78 21.70
C LYS A 157 -23.10 -2.42 22.18
N ASN A 158 -22.64 -2.34 23.43
CA ASN A 158 -22.12 -1.10 23.99
C ASN A 158 -20.77 -0.72 23.36
N ALA A 159 -19.90 -1.70 23.10
CA ALA A 159 -18.67 -1.48 22.34
C ALA A 159 -18.96 -0.97 20.92
N ASN A 160 -19.94 -1.55 20.22
CA ASN A 160 -20.35 -1.09 18.89
C ASN A 160 -20.90 0.34 18.93
N ASN A 161 -21.70 0.69 19.95
CA ASN A 161 -22.18 2.06 20.11
C ASN A 161 -21.03 3.05 20.30
N ARG A 162 -19.98 2.67 21.04
CA ARG A 162 -18.76 3.48 21.18
C ARG A 162 -18.00 3.61 19.86
N ALA A 163 -17.78 2.51 19.14
CA ALA A 163 -17.01 2.49 17.89
C ALA A 163 -17.63 3.37 16.79
N ARG A 164 -18.97 3.51 16.75
CA ARG A 164 -19.67 4.37 15.77
C ARG A 164 -19.36 5.87 15.91
N ASN A 165 -18.90 6.31 17.08
CA ASN A 165 -18.53 7.71 17.34
C ASN A 165 -17.05 7.99 17.07
N LEU A 166 -16.33 7.03 16.51
CA LEU A 166 -14.94 7.12 16.12
C LEU A 166 -14.83 6.88 14.60
N SER A 167 -13.71 7.23 13.99
CA SER A 167 -13.48 6.98 12.57
C SER A 167 -13.40 5.47 12.26
N ARG A 168 -13.43 5.15 10.97
CA ARG A 168 -13.54 3.77 10.46
C ARG A 168 -12.37 2.86 10.85
N GLN A 169 -11.26 3.40 11.34
CA GLN A 169 -10.12 2.59 11.82
C GLN A 169 -10.39 1.92 13.18
N TRP A 170 -11.43 2.34 13.91
CA TRP A 170 -11.80 1.77 15.20
C TRP A 170 -12.81 0.63 15.03
N GLN A 171 -12.47 -0.52 15.57
CA GLN A 171 -13.25 -1.75 15.48
C GLN A 171 -13.49 -2.37 16.85
N VAL A 172 -14.50 -3.23 16.94
CA VAL A 172 -14.81 -3.98 18.16
C VAL A 172 -14.16 -5.35 18.09
N MET A 173 -13.27 -5.63 19.03
CA MET A 173 -12.57 -6.89 19.19
C MET A 173 -12.96 -7.57 20.50
N ASN A 174 -12.98 -8.90 20.52
CA ASN A 174 -13.10 -9.66 21.76
C ASN A 174 -11.75 -9.66 22.48
N SER A 175 -11.70 -9.29 23.76
CA SER A 175 -10.43 -9.18 24.49
C SER A 175 -9.69 -10.51 24.63
N ARG A 176 -10.36 -11.65 24.45
CA ARG A 176 -9.71 -12.97 24.41
C ARG A 176 -8.75 -13.15 23.23
N ASN A 177 -8.85 -12.30 22.22
CA ASN A 177 -7.93 -12.31 21.09
C ASN A 177 -6.55 -11.73 21.45
N CYS A 178 -6.40 -11.09 22.62
CA CYS A 178 -5.15 -10.52 23.09
C CYS A 178 -4.78 -11.02 24.50
N PRO A 179 -3.71 -11.81 24.66
CA PRO A 179 -3.29 -12.35 25.95
C PRO A 179 -3.04 -11.29 27.04
N ASN A 180 -2.51 -10.13 26.69
CA ASN A 180 -2.26 -9.05 27.66
C ASN A 180 -3.52 -8.27 28.05
N PHE A 181 -4.67 -8.53 27.41
CA PHE A 181 -5.93 -7.86 27.71
C PHE A 181 -6.71 -8.66 28.74
N THR A 182 -7.42 -7.98 29.64
CA THR A 182 -8.31 -8.67 30.58
C THR A 182 -9.38 -9.42 29.78
N PRO A 183 -9.51 -10.75 29.94
CA PRO A 183 -10.45 -11.54 29.17
C PRO A 183 -11.91 -11.23 29.56
N GLY A 184 -12.85 -11.50 28.65
CA GLY A 184 -14.29 -11.39 28.91
C GLY A 184 -14.92 -10.04 28.54
N TYR A 185 -14.20 -9.19 27.81
CA TYR A 185 -14.67 -7.88 27.38
C TYR A 185 -14.73 -7.76 25.86
N TRP A 186 -15.51 -6.80 25.38
CA TRP A 186 -15.49 -6.28 24.02
C TRP A 186 -14.76 -4.94 24.06
N VAL A 187 -13.61 -4.87 23.40
CA VAL A 187 -12.74 -3.69 23.39
C VAL A 187 -12.89 -2.95 22.08
N VAL A 188 -12.95 -1.62 22.14
CA VAL A 188 -12.93 -0.76 20.95
C VAL A 188 -11.48 -0.40 20.69
N VAL A 189 -10.95 -0.86 19.56
CA VAL A 189 -9.53 -0.78 19.25
C VAL A 189 -9.27 -0.25 17.85
N ALA A 190 -8.18 0.48 17.66
CA ALA A 190 -7.55 0.67 16.36
C ALA A 190 -6.24 -0.12 16.36
N GLY A 191 -6.00 -0.94 15.32
CA GLY A 191 -4.84 -1.83 15.21
C GLY A 191 -5.22 -3.21 14.67
N PRO A 192 -4.24 -4.14 14.54
CA PRO A 192 -2.87 -4.05 15.08
C PRO A 192 -2.00 -3.04 14.31
N MET A 193 -1.02 -2.46 15.00
CA MET A 193 -0.06 -1.49 14.46
C MET A 193 1.20 -1.36 15.33
N PRO A 194 2.29 -0.73 14.84
CA PRO A 194 3.44 -0.39 15.67
C PRO A 194 3.09 0.55 16.85
N GLU A 195 3.84 0.48 17.95
CA GLU A 195 3.58 1.24 19.19
C GLU A 195 3.41 2.74 18.95
N ARG A 196 4.30 3.34 18.15
CA ARG A 196 4.26 4.78 17.83
C ARG A 196 2.93 5.20 17.22
N ASP A 197 2.38 4.38 16.31
CA ASP A 197 1.13 4.68 15.65
C ASP A 197 -0.07 4.40 16.57
N ALA A 198 -0.01 3.36 17.41
CA ALA A 198 -1.02 3.14 18.46
C ALA A 198 -1.10 4.35 19.40
N ARG A 199 0.05 4.88 19.83
CA ARG A 199 0.13 6.10 20.65
C ARG A 199 -0.40 7.33 19.94
N ARG A 200 -0.21 7.44 18.61
CA ARG A 200 -0.76 8.55 17.82
C ARG A 200 -2.28 8.42 17.66
N ALA A 201 -2.78 7.22 17.43
CA ALA A 201 -4.21 6.95 17.26
C ALA A 201 -5.02 7.25 18.54
N THR A 202 -4.43 7.19 19.74
CA THR A 202 -5.11 7.61 20.98
C THR A 202 -5.60 9.05 20.96
N ALA A 203 -5.01 9.93 20.14
CA ALA A 203 -5.44 11.32 20.02
C ALA A 203 -6.90 11.45 19.58
N GLU A 204 -7.36 10.58 18.68
CA GLU A 204 -8.75 10.55 18.23
C GLU A 204 -9.71 10.03 19.31
N GLY A 205 -9.24 9.05 20.09
CA GLY A 205 -9.97 8.51 21.23
C GLY A 205 -9.78 9.29 22.53
N ARG A 206 -9.17 10.48 22.51
CA ARG A 206 -8.80 11.22 23.73
C ARG A 206 -10.00 11.53 24.64
N GLN A 207 -11.14 11.86 24.04
CA GLN A 207 -12.41 12.09 24.76
C GLN A 207 -12.95 10.84 25.50
N TYR A 208 -12.33 9.69 25.25
CA TYR A 208 -12.68 8.38 25.81
C TYR A 208 -11.53 7.77 26.62
N ASP A 209 -10.56 8.58 27.03
CA ASP A 209 -9.36 8.16 27.77
C ASP A 209 -8.59 7.06 27.03
N ALA A 210 -8.49 7.18 25.71
CA ALA A 210 -7.83 6.17 24.91
C ALA A 210 -6.34 6.04 25.25
N TYR A 211 -5.85 4.80 25.28
CA TYR A 211 -4.47 4.46 25.60
C TYR A 211 -3.92 3.42 24.62
N ALA A 212 -2.59 3.35 24.49
CA ALA A 212 -1.93 2.34 23.68
C ALA A 212 -1.60 1.11 24.55
N LYS A 213 -1.79 -0.10 24.01
CA LYS A 213 -1.48 -1.35 24.70
C LYS A 213 -1.07 -2.45 23.72
N SER A 214 -0.04 -3.23 24.08
CA SER A 214 0.36 -4.41 23.32
C SER A 214 -0.58 -5.60 23.57
N CYS A 215 -0.77 -6.42 22.55
CA CYS A 215 -1.54 -7.67 22.61
C CYS A 215 -0.71 -8.81 23.24
N TYR A 216 0.60 -8.80 23.00
CA TYR A 216 1.62 -9.72 23.51
C TYR A 216 2.72 -8.98 24.28
#